data_AF-A0A0T1T7F9-F1
#
_entry.id   AF-A0A0T1T7F9-F1
#
_cell.length_a   1.000
_cell.length_b   1.000
_cell.length_c   1.000
_cell.angle_alpha   90.00
_cell.angle_beta   90.00
_cell.angle_gamma   90.00
#
_symmetry.space_group_name_H-M   'P 1'
#
loop_
_entity.id
_entity.type
_entity.pdbx_description
1 polymer ?
#
loop_
_entity_poly.entity_id
_entity_poly.type
_entity_poly.pdbx_seq_one_letter_code
_entity_poly.pdbx_strand_id
1 'polypeptide(L)'
;MSHPQNITDVRLVGATGTIGGLAVAAAQRHGLRPRALVRDTRRAEQLLPGVDLVRGDLEDPASLRAAVQGVDAMVLASGSGGHSRPDARVPDPGDLPVEAEPRTLRADLDTVRSLRGPGA
;
A
#
# COMPACT_ATOMS: atom_id res chain seq x y z
N MET A 1 22.93 3.28 17.12
CA MET A 1 22.10 4.49 17.25
C MET A 1 21.41 4.71 15.91
N SER A 2 20.19 4.21 15.76
CA SER A 2 19.44 4.29 14.50
C SER A 2 19.02 5.74 14.25
N HIS A 3 19.45 6.32 13.13
CA HIS A 3 18.94 7.61 12.68
C HIS A 3 17.41 7.50 12.48
N PRO A 4 16.60 8.44 12.98
CA PRO A 4 15.22 8.55 12.52
C PRO A 4 15.27 8.83 11.02
N GLN A 5 14.90 7.83 10.21
CA GLN A 5 14.78 8.00 8.77
C GLN A 5 13.64 8.99 8.54
N ASN A 6 13.94 10.12 7.91
CA ASN A 6 12.95 11.13 7.60
C ASN A 6 12.06 10.61 6.46
N ILE A 7 10.95 9.96 6.79
CA ILE A 7 10.00 9.41 5.82
C ILE A 7 9.55 10.55 4.90
N THR A 8 9.86 10.44 3.62
CA THR A 8 9.53 11.44 2.61
C THR A 8 8.84 10.79 1.42
N ASP A 9 9.33 9.64 0.94
CA ASP A 9 8.79 8.93 -0.22
C ASP A 9 7.75 7.89 0.19
N VAL A 10 6.48 8.13 -0.17
CA VAL A 10 5.36 7.27 0.24
C VAL A 10 4.64 6.69 -0.97
N ARG A 11 4.43 5.37 -0.98
CA ARG A 11 3.60 4.71 -1.99
C ARG A 11 2.18 4.50 -1.48
N LEU A 12 1.18 4.98 -2.22
CA LEU A 12 -0.23 4.77 -1.89
C LEU A 12 -0.89 3.77 -2.82
N VAL A 13 -1.43 2.71 -2.24
CA VAL A 13 -2.25 1.70 -2.91
C VAL A 13 -3.71 2.00 -2.63
N GLY A 14 -4.57 1.87 -3.65
CA GLY A 14 -5.98 2.24 -3.53
C GLY A 14 -6.22 3.76 -3.54
N ALA A 15 -5.24 4.54 -4.01
CA ALA A 15 -5.27 5.99 -4.07
C ALA A 15 -6.48 6.57 -4.83
N THR A 16 -7.01 5.83 -5.82
CA THR A 16 -8.18 6.26 -6.61
C THR A 16 -9.52 6.05 -5.88
N GLY A 17 -9.51 5.44 -4.69
CA GLY A 17 -10.70 5.26 -3.85
C GLY A 17 -10.87 6.41 -2.86
N THR A 18 -12.02 6.45 -2.17
CA THR A 18 -12.35 7.54 -1.23
C THR A 18 -11.30 7.70 -0.12
N ILE A 19 -10.94 6.60 0.56
CA ILE A 19 -9.94 6.63 1.64
C ILE A 19 -8.55 6.94 1.08
N GLY A 20 -8.18 6.30 -0.04
CA GLY A 20 -6.87 6.51 -0.65
C GLY A 20 -6.65 7.94 -1.12
N GLY A 21 -7.66 8.58 -1.73
CA GLY A 21 -7.57 9.98 -2.15
C GLY A 21 -7.39 10.94 -0.97
N LEU A 22 -8.10 10.71 0.13
CA LEU A 22 -7.91 11.46 1.37
C LEU A 22 -6.51 11.25 1.96
N ALA A 23 -5.97 10.03 1.88
CA ALA A 23 -4.62 9.72 2.32
C ALA A 23 -3.55 10.40 1.45
N VAL A 24 -3.74 10.48 0.12
CA VAL A 24 -2.86 11.25 -0.77
C VAL A 24 -2.85 12.72 -0.36
N ALA A 25 -4.03 13.33 -0.20
CA ALA A 25 -4.14 14.74 0.18
C ALA A 25 -3.50 15.00 1.55
N ALA A 26 -3.71 14.12 2.53
CA ALA A 26 -3.08 14.22 3.83
C ALA A 26 -1.55 14.15 3.73
N ALA A 27 -1.01 13.18 2.97
CA ALA A 27 0.42 13.03 2.78
C ALA A 27 1.06 14.29 2.18
N GLN A 28 0.45 14.88 1.14
CA GLN A 28 0.93 16.14 0.54
C GLN A 28 0.94 17.29 1.56
N ARG A 29 -0.12 17.45 2.36
CA ARG A 29 -0.20 18.49 3.40
C ARG A 29 0.90 18.36 4.46
N HIS A 30 1.37 17.14 4.72
CA HIS A 30 2.45 16.87 5.67
C HIS A 30 3.85 16.94 5.05
N GLY A 31 3.98 17.43 3.81
CA GLY A 31 5.27 17.59 3.13
C GLY A 31 5.87 16.27 2.62
N LEU A 32 5.09 15.19 2.63
CA LEU A 32 5.50 13.92 2.03
C LEU A 32 5.36 13.98 0.51
N ARG A 33 6.01 13.04 -0.18
CA ARG A 33 5.98 12.85 -1.63
C ARG A 33 5.18 11.58 -1.96
N PRO A 34 3.84 11.65 -1.91
CA PRO A 34 3.00 10.52 -2.24
C PRO A 34 3.05 10.22 -3.74
N ARG A 35 3.27 8.95 -4.06
CA ARG A 35 3.12 8.38 -5.41
C ARG A 35 2.02 7.32 -5.38
N ALA A 36 1.07 7.37 -6.32
CA ALA A 36 -0.04 6.42 -6.38
C ALA A 36 0.36 5.17 -7.18
N LEU A 37 0.29 3.99 -6.56
CA LEU A 37 0.37 2.71 -7.27
C LEU A 37 -0.99 2.42 -7.93
N VAL A 38 -1.00 2.35 -9.26
CA VAL A 38 -2.24 2.19 -10.04
C VAL A 38 -2.07 1.15 -11.15
N ARG A 39 -3.16 0.44 -11.48
CA ARG A 39 -3.21 -0.51 -12.60
C ARG A 39 -3.38 0.19 -13.94
N ASP A 40 -4.21 1.25 -13.96
CA ASP A 40 -4.52 2.06 -15.14
C ASP A 40 -4.12 3.51 -14.86
N THR A 41 -3.04 3.97 -15.51
CA THR A 41 -2.51 5.32 -15.34
C THR A 41 -3.43 6.37 -15.95
N ARG A 42 -4.06 6.10 -17.10
CA ARG A 42 -4.95 7.07 -17.77
C ARG A 42 -6.17 7.37 -16.92
N ARG A 43 -6.79 6.32 -16.36
CA ARG A 43 -7.91 6.49 -15.42
C ARG A 43 -7.46 7.21 -14.15
N ALA A 44 -6.26 6.90 -13.64
CA ALA A 44 -5.75 7.52 -12.43
C ALA A 44 -5.42 9.01 -12.61
N GLU A 45 -4.88 9.44 -13.76
CA GLU A 45 -4.62 10.86 -14.06
C GLU A 45 -5.89 11.72 -13.96
N GLN A 46 -7.03 11.16 -14.38
CA GLN A 46 -8.33 11.84 -14.29
C GLN A 46 -8.83 11.99 -12.84
N LEU A 47 -8.52 11.01 -11.98
CA LEU A 47 -9.00 10.95 -10.60
C LEU A 47 -8.05 11.62 -9.60
N LEU A 48 -6.76 11.68 -9.94
CA LEU A 48 -5.68 12.17 -9.09
C LEU A 48 -4.81 13.18 -9.85
N PRO A 49 -5.38 14.31 -10.29
CA PRO A 49 -4.62 15.32 -11.03
C PRO A 49 -3.47 15.87 -10.18
N GLY A 50 -2.27 15.91 -10.75
CA GLY A 50 -1.07 16.44 -10.08
C GLY A 50 -0.43 15.49 -9.05
N VAL A 51 -0.86 14.23 -9.00
CA VAL A 51 -0.23 13.19 -8.18
C VAL A 51 0.66 12.33 -9.07
N ASP A 52 1.88 12.07 -8.62
CA ASP A 52 2.80 11.16 -9.30
C ASP A 52 2.22 9.74 -9.35
N LEU A 53 2.22 9.14 -10.53
CA LEU A 53 1.67 7.81 -10.74
C LEU A 53 2.78 6.80 -10.99
N VAL A 54 2.62 5.62 -10.41
CA VAL A 54 3.45 4.47 -10.71
C VAL A 54 2.56 3.31 -11.11
N ARG A 55 2.83 2.73 -12.28
CA ARG A 55 2.10 1.55 -12.74
C ARG A 55 2.54 0.33 -11.93
N GLY A 56 1.57 -0.46 -11.46
CA GLY A 56 1.81 -1.79 -10.93
C GLY A 56 0.53 -2.47 -10.46
N ASP A 57 0.63 -3.77 -10.22
CA ASP A 57 -0.47 -4.63 -9.82
C ASP A 57 -0.06 -5.43 -8.58
N LEU A 58 -0.95 -5.49 -7.58
CA LEU A 58 -0.72 -6.26 -6.36
C LEU A 58 -0.67 -7.77 -6.62
N GLU A 59 -1.22 -8.21 -7.74
CA GLU A 59 -1.19 -9.62 -8.15
C GLU A 59 0.02 -9.99 -9.01
N ASP A 60 0.84 -9.00 -9.40
CA ASP A 60 2.08 -9.22 -10.16
C ASP A 60 3.31 -8.94 -9.28
N PRO A 61 4.01 -9.99 -8.79
CA PRO A 61 5.20 -9.85 -7.97
C PRO A 61 6.33 -9.05 -8.62
N ALA A 62 6.49 -9.10 -9.94
CA ALA A 62 7.54 -8.34 -10.61
C ALA A 62 7.23 -6.84 -10.57
N SER A 63 5.96 -6.48 -10.81
CA SER A 63 5.53 -5.09 -10.70
C SER A 63 5.63 -4.56 -9.27
N LEU A 64 5.33 -5.38 -8.26
CA LEU A 64 5.46 -5.00 -6.86
C LEU A 64 6.91 -4.76 -6.46
N ARG A 65 7.84 -5.63 -6.89
CA ARG A 65 9.28 -5.43 -6.64
C ARG A 65 9.75 -4.08 -7.16
N ALA A 66 9.31 -3.68 -8.35
CA ALA A 66 9.61 -2.37 -8.92
C ALA A 66 8.91 -1.23 -8.15
N ALA A 67 7.69 -1.47 -7.68
CA ALA A 67 6.91 -0.49 -6.92
C ALA A 67 7.48 -0.18 -5.53
N VAL A 68 8.20 -1.11 -4.89
CA VAL A 68 8.77 -0.90 -3.55
C VAL A 68 10.19 -0.34 -3.55
N GLN A 69 10.87 -0.27 -4.71
CA GLN A 69 12.23 0.27 -4.76
C GLN A 69 12.28 1.74 -4.36
N GLY A 70 13.13 2.08 -3.39
CA GLY A 70 13.40 3.46 -2.96
C GLY A 70 12.20 4.16 -2.34
N VAL A 71 11.30 3.43 -1.68
CA VAL A 71 10.15 3.97 -0.95
C VAL A 71 10.40 3.83 0.56
N ASP A 72 10.13 4.89 1.33
CA ASP A 72 10.28 4.87 2.78
C ASP A 72 9.09 4.19 3.48
N ALA A 73 7.88 4.36 2.93
CA ALA A 73 6.66 3.79 3.49
C ALA A 73 5.60 3.43 2.43
N MET A 74 4.82 2.39 2.70
CA MET A 74 3.62 2.03 1.93
C MET A 74 2.34 2.26 2.75
N VAL A 75 1.34 2.87 2.12
CA VAL A 75 -0.01 3.00 2.65
C VAL A 75 -0.96 2.15 1.80
N LEU A 76 -1.55 1.13 2.42
CA LEU A 76 -2.57 0.28 1.78
C LEU A 76 -3.96 0.77 2.16
N ALA A 77 -4.58 1.53 1.26
CA ALA A 77 -5.94 2.04 1.39
C ALA A 77 -6.90 1.37 0.38
N SER A 78 -6.59 0.13 -0.01
CA SER A 78 -7.44 -0.72 -0.84
C SER A 78 -8.29 -1.63 0.05
N GLY A 79 -9.60 -1.39 0.10
CA GLY A 79 -10.56 -2.37 0.58
C GLY A 79 -11.10 -3.22 -0.57
N SER A 80 -11.63 -4.42 -0.30
CA SER A 80 -12.44 -5.17 -1.26
C SER A 80 -13.81 -4.50 -1.45
N GLY A 81 -13.82 -3.26 -1.92
CA GLY A 81 -15.06 -2.53 -2.17
C GLY A 81 -15.79 -3.16 -3.35
N GLY A 82 -16.71 -4.10 -3.08
CA GLY A 82 -17.76 -4.59 -3.98
C GLY A 82 -17.36 -5.27 -5.30
N HIS A 83 -16.08 -5.22 -5.68
CA HIS A 83 -15.53 -5.79 -6.93
C HIS A 83 -14.58 -6.95 -6.63
N SER A 84 -14.82 -7.67 -5.52
CA SER A 84 -14.28 -9.03 -5.40
C SER A 84 -14.61 -9.75 -6.69
N ARG A 85 -13.63 -10.41 -7.32
CA ARG A 85 -13.95 -11.20 -8.50
C ARG A 85 -15.12 -12.14 -8.13
N PRO A 86 -16.09 -12.38 -9.01
CA PRO A 86 -17.22 -13.25 -8.68
C PRO A 86 -16.77 -14.67 -8.29
N ASP A 87 -15.54 -15.05 -8.68
CA ASP A 87 -14.84 -16.30 -8.34
C ASP A 87 -13.81 -16.17 -7.21
N ALA A 88 -13.64 -14.98 -6.61
CA ALA A 88 -12.85 -14.78 -5.39
C ALA A 88 -13.60 -15.39 -4.20
N ARG A 89 -13.71 -16.72 -4.21
CA ARG A 89 -14.11 -17.49 -3.05
C ARG A 89 -13.07 -17.19 -1.98
N VAL A 90 -13.51 -16.64 -0.86
CA VAL A 90 -12.72 -16.66 0.36
C VAL A 90 -12.41 -18.14 0.62
N PRO A 91 -11.15 -18.59 0.50
CA PRO A 91 -10.82 -19.98 0.75
C PRO A 91 -11.20 -20.33 2.19
N ASP A 92 -11.64 -21.57 2.42
CA ASP A 92 -11.76 -22.03 3.80
C ASP A 92 -10.37 -21.89 4.45
N PRO A 93 -10.25 -21.30 5.65
CA PRO A 93 -8.98 -21.22 6.36
C PRO A 93 -8.25 -22.57 6.48
N GLY A 94 -8.97 -23.71 6.46
CA GLY A 94 -8.39 -25.05 6.43
C GLY A 94 -7.80 -25.49 5.09
N ASP A 95 -8.19 -24.85 3.99
CA ASP A 95 -7.72 -25.14 2.63
C ASP A 95 -6.55 -24.26 2.20
N LEU A 96 -6.24 -23.21 2.97
CA LEU A 96 -5.07 -22.39 2.71
C LEU A 96 -3.81 -23.22 2.97
N PRO A 97 -2.84 -23.25 2.03
CA PRO A 97 -1.53 -23.78 2.34
C PRO A 97 -1.01 -22.96 3.52
N VAL A 98 -0.84 -23.61 4.66
CA VAL A 98 -0.18 -23.01 5.82
C VAL A 98 1.29 -22.88 5.44
N GLU A 99 1.62 -21.89 4.62
CA GLU A 99 2.99 -21.46 4.51
C GLU A 99 3.36 -20.96 5.90
N ALA A 100 4.32 -21.66 6.53
CA ALA A 100 4.89 -21.22 7.78
C ALA A 100 5.27 -19.75 7.61
N GLU A 101 4.63 -18.86 8.36
CA GLU A 101 4.86 -17.41 8.36
C GLU A 101 6.35 -17.15 8.08
N PRO A 102 6.71 -16.63 6.89
CA PRO A 102 8.10 -16.37 6.58
C PRO A 102 8.62 -15.50 7.72
N ARG A 103 9.70 -15.91 8.39
CA ARG A 103 10.18 -15.23 9.62
C ARG A 103 10.34 -13.72 9.43
N THR A 104 10.59 -13.29 8.20
CA THR A 104 10.59 -11.90 7.73
C THR A 104 9.25 -11.18 7.89
N LEU A 105 8.12 -11.80 7.51
CA LEU A 105 6.78 -11.21 7.66
C LEU A 105 6.45 -10.91 9.13
N ARG A 106 6.84 -11.81 10.04
CA ARG A 106 6.65 -11.62 11.49
C ARG A 106 7.38 -10.38 12.00
N ALA A 107 8.64 -10.21 11.61
CA ALA A 107 9.47 -9.08 12.00
C ALA A 107 8.91 -7.75 11.44
N ASP A 108 8.42 -7.77 10.20
CA ASP A 108 7.80 -6.59 9.57
C ASP A 108 6.49 -6.22 10.28
N LEU A 109 5.65 -7.20 10.63
CA LEU A 109 4.40 -6.96 11.37
C LEU A 109 4.66 -6.45 12.80
N ASP A 110 5.68 -6.95 13.49
CA ASP A 110 6.07 -6.46 14.80
C ASP A 110 6.59 -5.01 14.71
N THR A 111 7.31 -4.68 13.64
CA THR A 111 7.71 -3.30 13.32
C THR A 111 6.48 -2.41 13.12
N VAL A 112 5.51 -2.83 12.30
CA VAL A 112 4.25 -2.08 12.08
C VAL A 112 3.47 -1.87 13.38
N ARG A 113 3.41 -2.88 14.25
CA ARG A 113 2.77 -2.77 15.57
C ARG A 113 3.48 -1.78 16.48
N SER A 114 4.82 -1.71 16.41
CA SER A 114 5.62 -0.76 17.19
C SER A 114 5.44 0.71 16.77
N LEU A 115 5.01 0.96 15.52
CA LEU A 115 4.74 2.31 15.01
C LEU A 115 3.42 2.90 15.54
N ARG A 116 2.53 2.09 16.12
CA ARG A 116 1.41 2.61 16.90
C ARG A 116 1.97 3.04 18.26
N GLY A 117 2.27 4.34 18.39
CA GLY A 117 2.61 4.93 19.68
C GLY A 117 1.57 4.60 20.76
N PRO A 118 1.94 4.64 22.06
CA PRO A 118 1.03 4.28 23.14
C PRO A 118 -0.15 5.25 23.21
N GLY A 119 -1.35 4.77 22.88
CA GLY A 119 -2.62 5.46 23.10
C GLY A 119 -3.33 5.91 21.82
N ALA A 120 -4.37 5.14 21.45
CA ALA A 120 -5.63 5.72 20.99
C ALA A 120 -6.56 5.80 22.20
#